data_AF-A0A920HLK4-F1
#
_entry.id   AF-A0A920HLK4-F1
#
_cell.length_a   1.000
_cell.length_b   1.000
_cell.length_c   1.000
_cell.angle_alpha   90.00
_cell.angle_beta   90.00
_cell.angle_gamma   90.00
#
_symmetry.space_group_name_H-M   'P 1'
#
loop_
_entity.id
_entity.type
_entity.pdbx_description
1 polymer ?
#
loop_
_entity_poly.entity_id
_entity_poly.type
_entity_poly.pdbx_seq_one_letter_code
_entity_poly.pdbx_strand_id
1 'polypeptide(L)'
;MQNMVKLQFFRVKVAIFASLIFIYSCGSDVPPGKIEGPPKSSQYIYENDLKFYEAKDNLFQDSNDFTDEHLILFGDLHVHTTYSIDAFTLELPMMGLQGIHDSSMACDFARYCANLDFFSFNDHAESLDARTLARSKRNCSTM
;
A
#
# COMPACT_ATOMS: atom_id res chain seq x y z
N MET A 1 -43.40 -39.46 10.98
CA MET A 1 -41.97 -39.89 10.94
C MET A 1 -41.18 -39.31 9.78
N GLN A 2 -41.63 -39.40 8.51
CA GLN A 2 -40.85 -38.94 7.35
C GLN A 2 -40.43 -37.46 7.37
N ASN A 3 -41.27 -36.55 7.89
CA ASN A 3 -40.94 -35.12 7.95
C ASN A 3 -39.88 -34.78 9.02
N MET A 4 -39.85 -35.50 10.15
CA MET A 4 -38.80 -35.35 11.16
C MET A 4 -37.44 -35.80 10.64
N VAL A 5 -37.41 -36.88 9.86
CA VAL A 5 -36.18 -37.42 9.26
C VAL A 5 -35.64 -36.47 8.19
N LYS A 6 -36.50 -35.91 7.33
CA LYS A 6 -36.09 -34.88 6.35
C LYS A 6 -35.52 -33.62 7.02
N LEU A 7 -36.12 -33.17 8.12
CA LEU A 7 -35.65 -32.01 8.88
C LEU A 7 -34.27 -32.28 9.54
N GLN A 8 -34.07 -33.49 10.06
CA GLN A 8 -32.76 -33.93 10.59
C GLN A 8 -31.68 -33.89 9.49
N PHE A 9 -31.95 -34.47 8.32
CA PHE A 9 -31.01 -34.43 7.19
C PHE A 9 -30.73 -33.02 6.69
N PHE A 10 -31.74 -32.14 6.68
CA PHE A 10 -31.56 -30.73 6.31
C PHE A 10 -30.64 -30.00 7.30
N ARG A 11 -30.84 -30.19 8.60
CA ARG A 11 -29.98 -29.62 9.65
C ARG A 11 -28.53 -30.11 9.56
N VAL A 12 -28.33 -31.40 9.28
CA VAL A 12 -26.99 -31.99 9.08
C VAL A 12 -26.32 -31.39 7.85
N LYS A 13 -27.03 -31.23 6.73
CA LYS A 13 -26.49 -30.61 5.51
C LYS A 13 -26.12 -29.13 5.73
N VAL A 14 -26.96 -28.38 6.42
CA VAL A 14 -26.67 -26.98 6.79
C VAL A 14 -25.44 -26.91 7.70
N ALA A 15 -25.32 -27.78 8.69
CA ALA A 15 -24.17 -27.84 9.57
C ALA A 15 -22.87 -28.18 8.81
N ILE A 16 -22.91 -29.17 7.91
CA ILE A 16 -21.74 -29.52 7.06
C ILE A 16 -21.36 -28.34 6.17
N PHE A 17 -22.32 -27.69 5.52
CA PHE A 17 -22.06 -26.54 4.66
C PHE A 17 -21.48 -25.34 5.42
N ALA A 18 -22.01 -25.03 6.61
CA ALA A 18 -21.49 -23.98 7.47
C ALA A 18 -20.06 -24.29 7.96
N SER A 19 -19.78 -25.55 8.33
CA SER A 19 -18.44 -25.99 8.72
C SER A 19 -17.45 -25.90 7.56
N LEU A 20 -17.86 -26.26 6.34
CA LEU A 20 -17.04 -26.11 5.13
C LEU A 20 -16.70 -24.64 4.86
N ILE A 21 -17.67 -23.73 4.96
CA ILE A 21 -17.40 -22.28 4.82
C ILE A 21 -16.39 -21.80 5.87
N PHE A 22 -16.54 -22.23 7.13
CA PHE A 22 -15.64 -21.83 8.21
C PHE A 22 -14.19 -22.27 7.99
N ILE A 23 -13.96 -23.47 7.46
CA ILE A 23 -12.59 -23.96 7.21
C ILE A 23 -11.95 -23.36 5.96
N TYR A 24 -12.74 -23.00 4.94
CA TYR A 24 -12.21 -22.38 3.72
C TYR A 24 -12.01 -20.86 3.84
N SER A 25 -12.57 -20.22 4.86
CA SER A 25 -12.46 -18.77 5.07
C SER A 25 -11.21 -18.33 5.87
N CYS A 26 -10.27 -19.24 6.13
CA CYS A 26 -9.05 -18.91 6.87
C CYS A 26 -7.97 -18.38 5.90
N GLY A 27 -7.91 -17.06 5.72
CA GLY A 27 -6.77 -16.42 5.06
C GLY A 27 -5.56 -16.37 6.01
N SER A 28 -4.35 -16.47 5.46
CA SER A 28 -3.10 -16.38 6.21
C SER A 28 -2.44 -15.03 5.98
N ASP A 29 -1.85 -14.45 7.02
CA ASP A 29 -0.96 -13.30 6.88
C ASP A 29 0.24 -13.67 6.00
N VAL A 30 0.62 -12.75 5.12
CA VAL A 30 1.88 -12.84 4.35
C VAL A 30 2.92 -12.03 5.11
N PRO A 31 4.11 -12.58 5.40
CA PRO A 31 5.16 -11.80 6.03
C PRO A 31 5.56 -10.62 5.13
N PRO A 32 6.04 -9.50 5.69
CA PRO A 32 6.58 -8.41 4.90
C PRO A 32 7.66 -8.98 3.97
N GLY A 33 7.44 -8.80 2.67
CA GLY A 33 8.32 -9.32 1.63
C GLY A 33 9.75 -8.77 1.78
N LYS A 34 10.68 -9.32 0.99
CA LYS A 34 12.02 -8.76 0.86
C LYS A 34 12.08 -7.91 -0.39
N ILE A 35 12.89 -6.85 -0.38
CA ILE A 35 13.22 -6.15 -1.62
C ILE A 35 13.94 -7.16 -2.53
N GLU A 36 13.34 -7.44 -3.68
CA GLU A 36 13.86 -8.36 -4.67
C GLU A 36 14.39 -7.60 -5.88
N GLY A 37 15.48 -8.12 -6.46
CA GLY A 37 16.13 -7.54 -7.63
C GLY A 37 17.17 -6.45 -7.29
N PRO A 38 18.03 -6.09 -8.25
CA PRO A 38 18.94 -4.98 -8.10
C PRO A 38 18.17 -3.65 -8.12
N PRO A 39 18.67 -2.60 -7.46
CA PRO A 39 18.14 -1.26 -7.64
C PRO A 39 18.21 -0.86 -9.13
N LYS A 40 17.36 0.09 -9.53
CA LYS A 40 17.45 0.70 -10.86
C LYS A 40 18.88 1.19 -11.11
N SER A 41 19.40 0.95 -12.30
CA SER A 41 20.75 1.43 -12.65
C SER A 41 20.77 2.96 -12.65
N SER A 42 21.91 3.54 -12.29
CA SER A 42 22.10 5.00 -12.35
C SER A 42 21.79 5.57 -13.73
N GLN A 43 22.09 4.81 -14.79
CA GLN A 43 21.75 5.19 -16.16
C GLN A 43 20.24 5.19 -16.42
N TYR A 44 19.49 4.20 -15.91
CA TYR A 44 18.04 4.20 -16.04
C TYR A 44 17.40 5.39 -15.33
N ILE A 45 17.90 5.73 -14.14
CA ILE A 45 17.44 6.90 -13.37
C ILE A 45 17.69 8.18 -14.19
N TYR A 46 18.92 8.36 -14.69
CA TYR A 46 19.29 9.50 -15.52
C TYR A 46 18.44 9.63 -16.80
N GLU A 47 18.19 8.52 -17.50
CA GLU A 47 17.33 8.51 -18.69
C GLU A 47 15.88 8.86 -18.35
N ASN A 48 15.40 8.52 -17.15
CA ASN A 48 14.07 8.90 -16.69
C ASN A 48 14.01 10.39 -16.31
N ASP A 49 15.06 10.92 -15.67
CA ASP A 49 15.19 12.34 -15.35
C ASP A 49 15.18 13.21 -16.61
N LEU A 50 15.85 12.78 -17.68
CA LEU A 50 15.83 13.46 -18.98
C LEU A 50 14.41 13.58 -19.56
N LYS A 51 13.57 12.56 -19.41
CA LYS A 51 12.17 12.62 -19.87
C LYS A 51 11.36 13.63 -19.06
N PHE A 52 11.66 13.79 -17.77
CA PHE A 52 11.02 14.82 -16.96
C PHE A 52 11.43 16.23 -17.39
N TYR A 53 12.72 16.45 -17.71
CA TYR A 53 13.18 17.73 -18.27
C TYR A 53 12.54 18.03 -19.63
N GLU A 54 12.45 17.03 -20.52
CA GLU A 54 11.75 17.19 -21.80
C GLU A 54 10.26 17.51 -21.61
N ALA A 55 9.59 16.83 -20.67
CA ALA A 55 8.19 17.12 -20.34
C ALA A 55 8.00 18.54 -19.79
N LYS A 56 8.91 19.01 -18.92
CA LYS A 56 8.94 20.40 -18.44
C LYS A 56 9.04 21.37 -19.61
N ASP A 57 10.03 21.18 -20.47
CA ASP A 57 10.31 22.09 -21.57
C ASP A 57 9.14 22.15 -22.58
N ASN A 58 8.48 21.01 -22.82
CA ASN A 58 7.27 20.97 -23.64
C ASN A 58 6.06 21.65 -22.97
N LEU A 59 5.91 21.53 -21.65
CA LEU A 59 4.78 22.14 -20.94
C LEU A 59 4.90 23.67 -20.88
N PHE A 60 6.12 24.18 -20.82
CA PHE A 60 6.45 25.59 -20.57
C PHE A 60 7.06 26.30 -21.78
N GLN A 61 6.96 25.70 -22.97
CA GLN A 61 7.59 26.18 -24.21
C GLN A 61 7.20 27.62 -24.58
N ASP A 62 5.99 28.06 -24.22
CA ASP A 62 5.45 29.40 -24.50
C ASP A 62 5.49 30.36 -23.29
N SER A 63 5.91 29.89 -22.10
CA SER A 63 5.97 30.73 -20.92
C SER A 63 7.35 31.39 -20.80
N ASN A 64 7.43 32.69 -21.08
CA ASN A 64 8.60 33.54 -20.77
C ASN A 64 8.85 33.71 -19.26
N ASP A 65 8.08 33.03 -18.40
CA ASP A 65 8.03 33.20 -16.95
C ASP A 65 8.70 32.05 -16.17
N PHE A 66 9.07 30.96 -16.85
CA PHE A 66 9.77 29.84 -16.22
C PHE A 66 11.29 30.00 -16.40
N THR A 67 11.96 30.52 -15.36
CA THR A 67 13.41 30.43 -15.23
C THR A 67 13.82 29.00 -14.85
N ASP A 68 15.11 28.65 -15.00
CA ASP A 68 15.70 27.40 -14.47
C ASP A 68 15.58 27.24 -12.92
N GLU A 69 14.88 28.15 -12.24
CA GLU A 69 14.67 28.12 -10.79
C GLU A 69 13.46 27.27 -10.35
N HIS A 70 12.60 26.84 -11.29
CA HIS A 70 11.43 26.03 -10.97
C HIS A 70 11.65 24.54 -11.25
N LEU A 71 11.45 23.72 -10.22
CA LEU A 71 11.57 22.26 -10.26
C LEU A 71 10.17 21.62 -10.22
N ILE A 72 9.89 20.73 -11.18
CA ILE A 72 8.70 19.86 -11.12
C ILE A 72 9.04 18.71 -10.19
N LEU A 73 8.18 18.48 -9.19
CA LEU A 73 8.29 17.37 -8.25
C LEU A 73 7.04 16.50 -8.35
N PHE A 74 7.23 15.18 -8.39
CA PHE A 74 6.18 14.17 -8.39
C PHE A 74 6.10 13.53 -7.01
N GLY A 75 4.92 13.60 -6.40
CA GLY A 75 4.73 13.05 -5.06
C GLY A 75 3.33 12.55 -4.81
N ASP A 76 3.20 11.79 -3.73
CA ASP A 76 1.93 11.27 -3.22
C ASP A 76 1.57 11.96 -1.91
N LEU A 77 0.47 12.70 -1.92
CA LEU A 77 0.02 13.50 -0.79
C LEU A 77 -0.97 12.77 0.13
N HIS A 78 -1.27 11.50 -0.12
CA HIS A 78 -2.27 10.76 0.64
C HIS A 78 -1.91 9.28 0.78
N VAL A 79 -0.87 8.99 1.58
CA VAL A 79 -0.45 7.60 1.87
C VAL A 79 -0.95 7.16 3.25
N HIS A 80 -1.68 6.04 3.29
CA HIS A 80 -2.03 5.35 4.54
C HIS A 80 -1.07 4.19 4.81
N THR A 81 -0.92 3.85 6.08
CA THR A 81 -0.24 2.65 6.55
C THR A 81 -1.18 1.88 7.48
N THR A 82 -0.79 0.66 7.86
CA THR A 82 -1.51 -0.11 8.89
C THR A 82 -1.55 0.52 10.28
N TYR A 83 -0.99 1.71 10.47
CA TYR A 83 -1.25 2.52 11.66
C TYR A 83 -2.66 3.09 11.68
N SER A 84 -3.35 3.18 10.54
CA SER A 84 -4.76 3.56 10.47
C SER A 84 -5.70 2.33 10.34
N ILE A 85 -6.87 2.42 10.96
CA ILE A 85 -7.83 1.30 11.05
C ILE A 85 -8.42 0.95 9.67
N ASP A 86 -8.65 1.94 8.81
CA ASP A 86 -9.16 1.74 7.46
C ASP A 86 -8.18 0.89 6.63
N ALA A 87 -6.91 1.28 6.57
CA ALA A 87 -5.87 0.53 5.88
C ALA A 87 -5.67 -0.85 6.49
N PHE A 88 -5.60 -0.95 7.82
CA PHE A 88 -5.48 -2.24 8.49
C PHE A 88 -6.66 -3.19 8.20
N THR A 89 -7.89 -2.66 8.16
CA THR A 89 -9.09 -3.48 7.90
C THR A 89 -9.11 -3.99 6.46
N LEU A 90 -8.70 -3.15 5.52
CA LEU A 90 -8.58 -3.55 4.12
C LEU A 90 -7.52 -4.66 3.97
N GLU A 91 -6.43 -4.60 4.71
CA GLU A 91 -5.33 -5.57 4.58
C GLU A 91 -5.58 -6.94 5.23
N LEU A 92 -6.72 -7.13 5.90
CA LEU A 92 -7.06 -8.41 6.52
C LEU A 92 -7.11 -9.54 5.47
N PRO A 93 -6.66 -10.76 5.81
CA PRO A 93 -6.68 -11.89 4.88
C PRO A 93 -8.07 -12.22 4.30
N MET A 94 -9.14 -11.89 5.04
CA MET A 94 -10.53 -12.07 4.59
C MET A 94 -10.90 -11.14 3.42
N MET A 95 -10.18 -10.03 3.24
CA MET A 95 -10.33 -9.09 2.12
C MET A 95 -9.45 -9.48 0.91
N GLY A 96 -8.69 -10.59 1.00
CA GLY A 96 -7.82 -11.06 -0.07
C GLY A 96 -6.56 -10.22 -0.29
N LEU A 97 -6.17 -9.41 0.71
CA LEU A 97 -5.04 -8.49 0.63
C LEU A 97 -3.78 -9.06 1.34
N GLN A 98 -2.66 -8.35 1.17
CA GLN A 98 -1.29 -8.87 1.36
C GLN A 98 -0.80 -8.85 2.82
N GLY A 99 -1.69 -8.62 3.79
CA GLY A 99 -1.31 -8.43 5.18
C GLY A 99 -0.64 -7.07 5.41
N ILE A 100 0.05 -6.94 6.53
CA ILE A 100 0.45 -5.65 7.13
C ILE A 100 1.43 -4.87 6.26
N HIS A 101 1.09 -3.63 5.91
CA HIS A 101 1.98 -2.64 5.32
C HIS A 101 2.32 -1.52 6.30
N ASP A 102 3.54 -1.54 6.80
CA ASP A 102 4.01 -0.51 7.72
C ASP A 102 4.63 0.69 6.99
N SER A 103 5.02 1.71 7.76
CA SER A 103 5.62 2.91 7.18
C SER A 103 6.93 2.64 6.44
N SER A 104 7.71 1.61 6.81
CA SER A 104 8.99 1.30 6.14
C SER A 104 8.76 0.80 4.71
N MET A 105 7.74 -0.04 4.53
CA MET A 105 7.33 -0.53 3.21
C MET A 105 6.86 0.61 2.30
N ALA A 106 6.15 1.60 2.85
CA ALA A 106 5.77 2.79 2.11
C ALA A 106 6.99 3.62 1.66
N CYS A 107 8.00 3.81 2.53
CA CYS A 107 9.25 4.50 2.12
C CYS A 107 9.95 3.74 1.00
N ASP A 108 10.07 2.41 1.12
CA ASP A 108 10.73 1.55 0.13
C ASP A 108 9.97 1.56 -1.20
N PHE A 109 8.64 1.52 -1.18
CA PHE A 109 7.82 1.62 -2.37
C PHE A 109 7.98 2.97 -3.08
N ALA A 110 7.87 4.07 -2.33
CA ALA A 110 8.05 5.42 -2.84
C ALA A 110 9.41 5.58 -3.54
N ARG A 111 10.46 5.02 -2.94
CA ARG A 111 11.81 5.04 -3.48
C ARG A 111 12.02 4.13 -4.67
N TYR A 112 11.80 2.82 -4.50
CA TYR A 112 12.31 1.80 -5.41
C TYR A 112 11.30 1.43 -6.50
N CYS A 113 10.01 1.60 -6.23
CA CYS A 113 8.94 1.19 -7.14
C CYS A 113 8.31 2.37 -7.88
N ALA A 114 7.97 3.45 -7.15
CA ALA A 114 7.25 4.59 -7.71
C ALA A 114 8.15 5.77 -8.11
N ASN A 115 9.39 5.84 -7.61
CA ASN A 115 10.34 6.92 -7.85
C ASN A 115 9.74 8.31 -7.57
N LEU A 116 9.11 8.47 -6.40
CA LEU A 116 8.53 9.72 -5.93
C LEU A 116 9.60 10.64 -5.34
N ASP A 117 9.50 11.94 -5.62
CA ASP A 117 10.35 12.97 -5.04
C ASP A 117 9.99 13.29 -3.59
N PHE A 118 8.69 13.19 -3.26
CA PHE A 118 8.17 13.37 -1.91
C PHE A 118 6.89 12.58 -1.72
N PHE A 119 6.56 12.28 -0.47
CA PHE A 119 5.23 11.79 -0.11
C PHE A 119 4.88 12.17 1.32
N SER A 120 3.60 12.07 1.69
CA SER A 120 3.14 12.27 3.06
C SER A 120 2.40 11.06 3.61
N PHE A 121 2.61 10.78 4.89
CA PHE A 121 1.75 9.89 5.66
C PHE A 121 0.51 10.65 6.12
N ASN A 122 -0.66 10.10 5.82
CA ASN A 122 -1.98 10.69 6.06
C ASN A 122 -2.88 9.73 6.84
N ASP A 123 -2.27 8.91 7.71
CA ASP A 123 -3.00 8.03 8.62
C ASP A 123 -4.02 8.81 9.47
N HIS A 124 -5.17 8.19 9.66
CA HIS A 124 -6.27 8.69 10.46
C HIS A 124 -5.86 9.07 11.89
N ALA A 125 -6.15 10.31 12.29
CA ALA A 125 -5.76 10.86 13.59
C ALA A 125 -6.33 10.05 14.77
N GLU A 126 -7.50 9.42 14.61
CA GLU A 126 -8.09 8.58 15.66
C GLU A 126 -7.26 7.34 16.01
N SER A 127 -6.38 6.90 15.10
CA SER A 127 -5.53 5.71 15.27
C SER A 127 -4.08 6.05 15.60
N LEU A 128 -3.72 7.35 15.56
CA LEU A 128 -2.35 7.81 15.75
C LEU A 128 -2.05 8.16 17.22
N ASP A 129 -0.87 7.74 17.68
CA ASP A 129 -0.31 8.13 18.96
C ASP A 129 1.13 8.66 18.79
N ALA A 130 1.73 9.17 19.87
CA ALA A 130 3.08 9.73 19.82
C ALA A 130 4.15 8.69 19.41
N ARG A 131 3.92 7.40 19.68
CA ARG A 131 4.84 6.31 19.36
C ARG A 131 4.76 5.96 17.87
N THR A 132 3.57 5.84 17.31
CA THR A 132 3.37 5.53 15.88
C THR A 132 3.87 6.68 15.02
N LEU A 133 3.55 7.93 15.37
CA LEU A 133 4.08 9.11 14.67
C LEU A 133 5.62 9.15 14.67
N ALA A 134 6.25 8.90 15.82
CA ALA A 134 7.71 8.84 15.92
C ALA A 134 8.30 7.63 15.17
N ARG A 135 7.54 6.56 14.98
CA ARG A 135 7.95 5.38 14.21
C ARG A 135 7.86 5.65 12.70
N SER A 136 6.78 6.27 12.21
CA SER A 136 6.63 6.63 10.79
C SER A 136 7.80 7.48 10.30
N LYS A 137 8.23 8.45 11.11
CA LYS A 137 9.40 9.31 10.78
C LYS A 137 10.73 8.56 10.82
N ARG A 138 10.94 7.71 11.83
CA ARG A 138 12.20 6.95 11.99
C ARG A 138 12.40 5.90 10.90
N ASN A 139 11.33 5.25 10.47
CA ASN A 139 11.38 4.19 9.47
C ASN A 139 11.78 4.72 8.08
N CYS A 140 11.47 5.98 7.75
CA CYS A 140 11.94 6.62 6.52
C CYS A 140 13.28 7.36 6.68
N SER A 141 13.99 7.24 7.81
CA SER A 141 15.22 8.03 8.04
C SER A 141 16.43 7.54 7.23
N THR A 142 16.31 6.41 6.54
CA THR A 142 17.24 5.96 5.50
C THR A 142 16.81 6.44 4.11
N MET A 143 15.95 7.46 4.03
CA MET A 143 15.77 8.23 2.80
C MET A 143 16.96 9.12 2.49
#